data_AF-A0A9E0MP58-F1
#
_entry.id   AF-A0A9E0MP58-F1
#
_cell.length_a   1.000
_cell.length_b   1.000
_cell.length_c   1.000
_cell.angle_alpha   90.00
_cell.angle_beta   90.00
_cell.angle_gamma   90.00
#
_symmetry.space_group_name_H-M   'P 1'
#
loop_
_entity.id
_entity.type
_entity.pdbx_description
1 polymer ?
#
loop_
_entity_poly.entity_id
_entity_poly.type
_entity_poly.pdbx_seq_one_letter_code
_entity_poly.pdbx_strand_id
1 'polypeptide(L)'
;MKFLEGYGGQTIAQLIAMKDHYRIDSLVLAVEQALGGRPEDELTEPERVVLAVEAMEREVNNGGYDQFFINSSRTYAGTLVRALMLIGCPKAAAISADAIAVLAVPNAGDRNAVREAAFDLSDAGTHLLHACDARYYANDENIAQQLFAYIEAHQLEIRLYPN
;
A
#
# COMPACT_ATOMS: atom_id res chain seq x y z
N MET A 1 3.58 21.70 -8.13
CA MET A 1 3.27 20.62 -9.10
C MET A 1 1.76 20.43 -9.19
N LYS A 2 1.25 19.99 -10.35
CA LYS A 2 -0.17 19.73 -10.60
C LYS A 2 -0.59 18.39 -9.98
N PHE A 3 -1.87 18.22 -9.66
CA PHE A 3 -2.42 16.91 -9.32
C PHE A 3 -2.92 16.23 -10.60
N LEU A 4 -2.66 14.93 -10.77
CA LEU A 4 -3.23 14.14 -11.86
C LEU A 4 -4.58 13.58 -11.39
N GLU A 5 -5.68 14.03 -12.00
CA GLU A 5 -7.05 13.66 -11.60
C GLU A 5 -7.34 12.15 -11.65
N GLY A 6 -6.60 11.41 -12.48
CA GLY A 6 -6.67 9.96 -12.52
C GLY A 6 -5.95 9.36 -13.71
N TYR A 7 -5.94 8.04 -13.77
CA TYR A 7 -5.41 7.28 -14.89
C TYR A 7 -6.25 7.47 -16.14
N GLY A 8 -5.62 7.93 -17.22
CA GLY A 8 -6.24 8.22 -18.51
C GLY A 8 -5.74 7.31 -19.65
N GLY A 9 -5.19 6.14 -19.34
CA GLY A 9 -4.62 5.23 -20.33
C GLY A 9 -3.14 5.49 -20.67
N GLN A 10 -2.42 6.20 -19.81
CA GLN A 10 -0.99 6.46 -20.01
C GLN A 10 -0.15 5.19 -19.89
N THR A 11 0.94 5.09 -20.63
CA THR A 11 1.96 4.07 -20.34
C THR A 11 2.75 4.42 -19.08
N ILE A 12 3.42 3.43 -18.49
CA ILE A 12 4.29 3.68 -17.33
C ILE A 12 5.38 4.73 -17.63
N ALA A 13 5.97 4.69 -18.83
CA ALA A 13 6.95 5.68 -19.27
C ALA A 13 6.37 7.10 -19.37
N GLN A 14 5.12 7.23 -19.80
CA GLN A 14 4.43 8.53 -19.84
C GLN A 14 4.16 9.07 -18.43
N LEU A 15 3.72 8.23 -17.49
CA LEU A 15 3.53 8.62 -16.09
C LEU A 15 4.87 9.02 -15.45
N ILE A 16 5.96 8.30 -15.73
CA ILE A 16 7.30 8.65 -15.24
C ILE A 16 7.75 10.02 -15.76
N ALA A 17 7.55 10.29 -17.05
CA ALA A 17 7.90 11.57 -17.66
C ALA A 17 7.11 12.78 -17.09
N MET A 18 6.01 12.53 -16.38
CA MET A 18 5.20 13.57 -15.75
C MET A 18 5.73 14.05 -14.40
N LYS A 19 6.74 13.38 -13.81
CA LYS A 19 7.20 13.62 -12.43
C LYS A 19 7.66 15.05 -12.11
N ASP A 20 8.15 15.80 -13.09
CA ASP A 20 8.61 17.19 -12.88
C ASP A 20 7.43 18.19 -12.86
N HIS A 21 6.27 17.78 -13.37
CA HIS A 21 5.10 18.64 -13.53
C HIS A 21 3.96 18.27 -12.57
N TYR A 22 3.91 17.01 -12.15
CA TYR A 22 2.84 16.43 -11.34
C TYR A 22 3.35 15.98 -9.98
N ARG A 23 2.46 16.00 -8.98
CA ARG A 23 2.78 15.49 -7.66
C ARG A 23 2.98 13.98 -7.74
N ILE A 24 4.01 13.49 -7.07
CA ILE A 24 4.38 12.07 -7.09
C ILE A 24 3.26 11.18 -6.56
N ASP A 25 2.61 11.57 -5.46
CA ASP A 25 1.45 10.84 -4.90
C ASP A 25 0.34 10.63 -5.93
N SER A 26 0.01 11.65 -6.72
CA SER A 26 -1.00 11.53 -7.79
C SER A 26 -0.58 10.64 -8.96
N LEU A 27 0.73 10.52 -9.22
CA LEU A 27 1.26 9.62 -10.25
C LEU A 27 1.24 8.17 -9.78
N VAL A 28 1.61 7.92 -8.52
CA VAL A 28 1.52 6.59 -7.91
C VAL A 28 0.06 6.14 -7.87
N LEU A 29 -0.86 7.02 -7.47
CA LEU A 29 -2.30 6.75 -7.49
C LEU A 29 -2.80 6.36 -8.89
N ALA A 30 -2.33 7.03 -9.94
CA ALA A 30 -2.69 6.66 -11.31
C ALA A 30 -2.16 5.25 -11.70
N VAL A 31 -0.99 4.84 -11.20
CA VAL A 31 -0.49 3.47 -11.37
C VAL A 31 -1.38 2.48 -10.60
N GLU A 32 -1.76 2.75 -9.36
CA GLU A 32 -2.71 1.91 -8.59
C GLU A 32 -4.02 1.75 -9.35
N GLN A 33 -4.62 2.84 -9.83
CA GLN A 33 -5.87 2.84 -10.59
C GLN A 33 -5.77 1.99 -11.87
N ALA A 34 -4.64 2.05 -12.58
CA ALA A 34 -4.41 1.27 -13.78
C ALA A 34 -4.23 -0.23 -13.51
N LEU A 35 -3.70 -0.59 -12.34
CA LEU A 35 -3.51 -1.98 -11.90
C LEU A 35 -4.76 -2.55 -11.21
N GLY A 36 -5.61 -1.67 -10.67
CA GLY A 36 -6.79 -2.01 -9.90
C GLY A 36 -7.75 -2.93 -10.66
N GLY A 37 -8.24 -3.96 -9.98
CA GLY A 37 -9.18 -4.93 -10.54
C GLY A 37 -8.56 -6.04 -11.39
N ARG A 38 -7.24 -6.03 -11.63
CA ARG A 38 -6.55 -7.16 -12.26
C ARG A 38 -6.50 -8.38 -11.32
N PRO A 39 -6.64 -9.61 -11.84
CA PRO A 39 -6.46 -10.83 -11.06
C PRO A 39 -5.06 -10.91 -10.45
N GLU A 40 -4.95 -11.42 -9.21
CA GLU A 40 -3.70 -11.45 -8.46
C GLU A 40 -2.60 -12.31 -9.12
N ASP A 41 -3.01 -13.39 -9.78
CA ASP A 41 -2.15 -14.31 -10.54
C ASP A 41 -1.62 -13.72 -11.86
N GLU A 42 -2.24 -12.64 -12.34
CA GLU A 42 -1.77 -11.89 -13.51
C GLU A 42 -0.82 -10.75 -13.15
N LEU A 43 -0.71 -10.38 -11.87
CA LEU A 43 0.16 -9.30 -11.42
C LEU A 43 1.62 -9.75 -11.38
N THR A 44 2.53 -8.86 -11.75
CA THR A 44 3.95 -9.02 -11.47
C THR A 44 4.25 -8.67 -10.02
N GLU A 45 5.46 -8.99 -9.54
CA GLU A 45 5.85 -8.65 -8.17
C GLU A 45 5.88 -7.12 -7.94
N PRO A 46 6.46 -6.29 -8.82
CA PRO A 46 6.39 -4.84 -8.67
C PRO A 46 4.97 -4.28 -8.64
N GLU A 47 4.06 -4.84 -9.45
CA GLU A 47 2.65 -4.43 -9.45
C GLU A 47 1.96 -4.74 -8.12
N ARG A 48 2.23 -5.92 -7.54
CA ARG A 48 1.74 -6.26 -6.19
C ARG A 48 2.30 -5.34 -5.11
N VAL A 49 3.57 -4.92 -5.22
CA VAL A 49 4.17 -3.95 -4.29
C VAL A 49 3.44 -2.62 -4.34
N VAL A 50 3.15 -2.10 -5.54
CA VAL A 50 2.38 -0.86 -5.70
C VAL A 50 1.01 -0.96 -5.04
N LEU A 51 0.25 -2.02 -5.36
CA LEU A 51 -1.09 -2.19 -4.80
C LEU A 51 -1.08 -2.36 -3.28
N ALA A 52 -0.12 -3.11 -2.73
CA ALA A 52 -0.03 -3.33 -1.29
C ALA A 52 0.24 -2.03 -0.52
N VAL A 53 1.19 -1.21 -1.01
CA VAL A 53 1.57 0.04 -0.36
C VAL A 53 0.48 1.10 -0.51
N GLU A 54 -0.09 1.29 -1.70
CA GLU A 54 -1.18 2.27 -1.89
C GLU A 54 -2.45 1.87 -1.14
N ALA A 55 -2.74 0.57 -1.03
CA ALA A 55 -3.85 0.09 -0.20
C ALA A 55 -3.62 0.42 1.29
N MET A 56 -2.40 0.29 1.81
CA MET A 56 -2.07 0.73 3.17
C MET A 56 -2.19 2.25 3.30
N GLU A 57 -1.55 3.02 2.43
CA GLU A 57 -1.63 4.49 2.45
C GLU A 57 -3.09 4.97 2.47
N ARG A 58 -3.93 4.41 1.61
CA ARG A 58 -5.34 4.80 1.50
C ARG A 58 -6.16 4.43 2.73
N GLU A 59 -6.03 3.22 3.26
CA GLU A 59 -6.87 2.81 4.40
C GLU A 59 -6.38 3.41 5.72
N VAL A 60 -5.06 3.43 5.95
CA VAL A 60 -4.49 3.93 7.20
C VAL A 60 -4.70 5.44 7.31
N ASN A 61 -4.55 6.23 6.23
CA ASN A 61 -4.87 7.66 6.29
C ASN A 61 -6.37 7.96 6.42
N ASN A 62 -7.26 7.03 6.05
CA ASN A 62 -8.71 7.25 6.11
C ASN A 62 -9.34 6.82 7.45
N GLY A 63 -8.84 5.73 8.04
CA GLY A 63 -9.40 5.17 9.28
C GLY A 63 -8.37 4.55 10.22
N GLY A 64 -7.20 4.17 9.71
CA GLY A 64 -6.16 3.49 10.47
C GLY A 64 -5.93 2.05 9.98
N TYR A 65 -5.09 1.31 10.69
CA TYR A 65 -4.85 -0.10 10.41
C TYR A 65 -6.10 -0.97 10.65
N ASP A 66 -7.04 -0.52 11.49
CA ASP A 66 -8.35 -1.15 11.65
C ASP A 66 -9.08 -1.22 10.30
N GLN A 67 -9.12 -0.11 9.58
CA GLN A 67 -9.75 0.01 8.28
C GLN A 67 -8.99 -0.82 7.25
N PHE A 68 -7.65 -0.84 7.31
CA PHE A 68 -6.82 -1.69 6.46
C PHE A 68 -7.15 -3.18 6.63
N PHE A 69 -7.29 -3.67 7.86
CA PHE A 69 -7.57 -5.08 8.16
C PHE A 69 -9.03 -5.47 7.95
N ILE A 70 -9.97 -4.56 8.14
CA ILE A 70 -11.40 -4.83 7.91
C ILE A 70 -11.71 -4.80 6.41
N ASN A 71 -11.21 -3.82 5.65
CA ASN A 71 -11.59 -3.61 4.24
C ASN A 71 -10.92 -4.61 3.26
N SER A 72 -11.21 -4.43 1.97
CA SER A 72 -10.61 -5.23 0.86
C SER A 72 -9.08 -5.35 0.96
N SER A 73 -8.42 -4.28 1.40
CA SER A 73 -6.97 -4.12 1.49
C SER A 73 -6.24 -5.14 2.37
N ARG A 74 -6.94 -5.79 3.33
CA ARG A 74 -6.39 -6.89 4.16
C ARG A 74 -5.77 -8.04 3.36
N THR A 75 -6.14 -8.18 2.09
CA THR A 75 -5.53 -9.16 1.17
C THR A 75 -4.01 -8.99 1.06
N TYR A 76 -3.50 -7.79 1.34
CA TYR A 76 -2.08 -7.47 1.30
C TYR A 76 -1.36 -7.62 2.66
N ALA A 77 -2.06 -7.97 3.74
CA ALA A 77 -1.46 -8.03 5.08
C ALA A 77 -0.24 -8.97 5.14
N GLY A 78 -0.29 -10.13 4.47
CA GLY A 78 0.82 -11.08 4.41
C GLY A 78 2.05 -10.61 3.62
N THR A 79 1.92 -9.60 2.75
CA THR A 79 3.01 -9.12 1.88
C THR A 79 3.44 -7.68 2.16
N LEU A 80 2.63 -6.91 2.90
CA LEU A 80 2.83 -5.48 3.15
C LEU A 80 4.21 -5.15 3.73
N VAL A 81 4.65 -5.87 4.76
CA VAL A 81 5.95 -5.63 5.42
C VAL A 81 7.09 -5.77 4.41
N ARG A 82 7.05 -6.81 3.56
CA ARG A 82 8.05 -7.02 2.52
C ARG A 82 7.99 -5.94 1.45
N ALA A 83 6.79 -5.52 1.04
CA ALA A 83 6.60 -4.44 0.07
C ALA A 83 7.22 -3.12 0.56
N LEU A 84 6.96 -2.74 1.81
CA LEU A 84 7.54 -1.53 2.42
C LEU A 84 9.08 -1.60 2.53
N MET A 85 9.62 -2.79 2.83
CA MET A 85 11.07 -3.00 2.82
C MET A 85 11.67 -2.87 1.41
N LEU A 86 11.01 -3.39 0.37
CA LEU A 86 11.48 -3.31 -1.02
C LEU A 86 11.56 -1.88 -1.54
N ILE A 87 10.65 -1.00 -1.11
CA ILE A 87 10.69 0.41 -1.48
C ILE A 87 11.61 1.25 -0.58
N GLY A 88 12.25 0.65 0.43
CA GLY A 88 13.14 1.38 1.34
C GLY A 88 12.41 2.24 2.37
N CYS A 89 11.29 1.74 2.91
CA CYS A 89 10.53 2.34 4.02
C CYS A 89 10.54 1.43 5.26
N PRO A 90 11.69 1.20 5.90
CA PRO A 90 11.80 0.29 7.05
C PRO A 90 11.02 0.71 8.29
N LYS A 91 10.78 2.01 8.55
CA LYS A 91 9.99 2.45 9.71
C LYS A 91 8.51 2.09 9.51
N ALA A 92 7.95 2.40 8.34
CA ALA A 92 6.60 1.99 7.96
C ALA A 92 6.45 0.47 7.96
N ALA A 93 7.48 -0.26 7.51
CA ALA A 93 7.49 -1.72 7.54
C ALA A 93 7.41 -2.26 8.98
N ALA A 94 8.20 -1.70 9.91
CA ALA A 94 8.18 -2.09 11.31
C ALA A 94 6.84 -1.76 11.98
N ILE A 95 6.26 -0.58 11.71
CA ILE A 95 4.94 -0.21 12.23
C ILE A 95 3.86 -1.16 11.71
N SER A 96 3.88 -1.47 10.41
CA SER A 96 2.95 -2.42 9.80
C SER A 96 3.10 -3.83 10.37
N ALA A 97 4.34 -4.26 10.65
CA ALA A 97 4.60 -5.55 11.27
C ALA A 97 4.02 -5.62 12.69
N ASP A 98 4.19 -4.56 13.49
CA ASP A 98 3.61 -4.46 14.83
C ASP A 98 2.08 -4.49 14.75
N ALA A 99 1.47 -3.73 13.84
CA ALA A 99 0.02 -3.72 13.64
C ALA A 99 -0.53 -5.11 13.26
N ILE A 100 0.15 -5.84 12.37
CA ILE A 100 -0.21 -7.22 12.01
C ILE A 100 -0.08 -8.16 13.22
N ALA A 101 0.96 -7.98 14.04
CA ALA A 101 1.19 -8.81 15.23
C ALA A 101 0.09 -8.65 16.29
N VAL A 102 -0.58 -7.49 16.37
CA VAL A 102 -1.73 -7.26 17.27
C VAL A 102 -2.86 -8.25 17.00
N LEU A 103 -3.07 -8.65 15.75
CA LEU A 103 -4.13 -9.59 15.36
C LEU A 103 -3.89 -11.01 15.86
N ALA A 104 -2.64 -11.35 16.23
CA ALA A 104 -2.24 -12.68 16.68
C ALA A 104 -2.65 -13.83 15.75
N VAL A 105 -2.78 -13.56 14.44
CA VAL A 105 -3.13 -14.57 13.45
C VAL A 105 -1.91 -15.43 13.10
N PRO A 106 -2.06 -16.77 12.95
CA PRO A 106 -0.94 -17.64 12.56
C PRO A 106 -0.39 -17.34 11.17
N ASN A 107 -1.23 -16.79 10.28
CA ASN A 107 -0.89 -16.48 8.91
C ASN A 107 -1.59 -15.19 8.46
N ALA A 108 -0.83 -14.11 8.27
CA ALA A 108 -1.35 -12.84 7.79
C ALA A 108 -1.76 -12.85 6.30
N GLY A 109 -1.46 -13.94 5.56
CA GLY A 109 -1.97 -14.17 4.21
C GLY A 109 -3.42 -14.70 4.18
N ASP A 110 -3.96 -15.17 5.30
CA ASP A 110 -5.36 -15.57 5.38
C ASP A 110 -6.25 -14.34 5.65
N ARG A 111 -6.76 -13.77 4.56
CA ARG A 111 -7.64 -12.57 4.59
C ARG A 111 -8.92 -12.74 5.41
N ASN A 112 -9.40 -13.96 5.64
CA ASN A 112 -10.58 -14.19 6.46
C ASN A 112 -10.18 -14.21 7.94
N ALA A 113 -9.12 -14.93 8.29
CA ALA A 113 -8.57 -14.93 9.64
C ALA A 113 -8.15 -13.51 10.09
N VAL A 114 -7.52 -12.74 9.21
CA VAL A 114 -7.17 -11.32 9.46
C VAL A 114 -8.41 -10.50 9.77
N ARG A 115 -9.47 -10.64 8.97
CA ARG A 115 -10.72 -9.88 9.17
C ARG A 115 -11.41 -10.26 10.48
N GLU A 116 -11.54 -11.56 10.76
CA GLU A 116 -12.15 -12.08 11.99
C GLU A 116 -11.40 -11.59 13.22
N ALA A 117 -10.06 -11.73 13.22
CA ALA A 117 -9.22 -11.24 14.32
C ALA A 117 -9.36 -9.72 14.52
N ALA A 118 -9.47 -8.94 13.44
CA ALA A 118 -9.66 -7.49 13.54
C ALA A 118 -11.01 -7.09 14.14
N PHE A 119 -12.09 -7.84 13.87
CA PHE A 119 -13.41 -7.59 14.48
C PHE A 119 -13.45 -7.97 15.96
N ASP A 120 -12.74 -9.04 16.34
CA ASP A 120 -12.75 -9.59 17.69
C ASP A 120 -11.61 -9.03 18.57
N LEU A 121 -10.98 -7.92 18.16
CA LEU A 121 -9.94 -7.27 18.96
C LEU A 121 -10.49 -6.83 20.32
N SER A 122 -9.79 -7.24 21.39
CA SER A 122 -10.02 -6.71 22.73
C SER A 122 -9.68 -5.21 22.80
N ASP A 123 -10.20 -4.49 23.80
CA ASP A 123 -9.86 -3.08 24.04
C ASP A 123 -8.34 -2.83 24.11
N ALA A 124 -7.59 -3.76 24.71
CA ALA A 124 -6.14 -3.70 24.77
C ALA A 124 -5.50 -3.82 23.37
N GLY A 125 -6.04 -4.70 22.52
CA GLY A 125 -5.63 -4.84 21.13
C GLY A 125 -5.94 -3.59 20.31
N THR A 126 -7.15 -3.03 20.46
CA THR A 126 -7.53 -1.76 19.81
C THR A 126 -6.61 -0.62 20.22
N HIS A 127 -6.25 -0.51 21.51
CA HIS A 127 -5.29 0.49 21.98
C HIS A 127 -3.89 0.31 21.36
N LEU A 128 -3.42 -0.94 21.21
CA LEU A 128 -2.14 -1.22 20.54
C LEU A 128 -2.19 -0.84 19.06
N LEU A 129 -3.32 -1.06 18.40
CA LEU A 129 -3.51 -0.72 17.00
C LEU A 129 -3.51 0.80 16.78
N HIS A 130 -4.25 1.55 17.60
CA HIS A 130 -4.22 3.01 17.59
C HIS A 130 -2.82 3.58 17.88
N ALA A 131 -2.00 2.90 18.69
CA ALA A 131 -0.61 3.29 18.88
C ALA A 131 0.24 3.08 17.61
N CYS A 132 -0.08 2.07 16.78
CA CYS A 132 0.54 1.89 15.47
C CYS A 132 0.10 3.00 14.50
N ASP A 133 -1.18 3.36 14.48
CA ASP A 133 -1.69 4.50 13.68
C ASP A 133 -0.96 5.79 14.04
N ALA A 134 -0.85 6.11 15.34
CA ALA A 134 -0.14 7.29 15.81
C ALA A 134 1.34 7.31 15.38
N ARG A 135 2.01 6.15 15.41
CA ARG A 135 3.40 6.01 14.93
C ARG A 135 3.48 6.17 13.41
N TYR A 136 2.50 5.65 12.67
CA TYR A 136 2.43 5.78 11.22
C TYR A 136 2.23 7.26 10.82
N TYR A 137 1.30 7.98 11.47
CA TYR A 137 1.09 9.41 11.20
C TYR A 137 2.29 10.28 11.59
N ALA A 138 3.08 9.85 12.56
CA ALA A 138 4.33 10.52 12.94
C ALA A 138 5.54 10.09 12.09
N ASN A 139 5.38 9.13 11.17
CA ASN A 139 6.46 8.67 10.31
C ASN A 139 6.89 9.77 9.33
N ASP A 140 8.20 9.87 9.13
CA ASP A 140 8.84 10.88 8.27
C ASP A 140 9.35 10.30 6.94
N GLU A 141 9.18 9.00 6.71
CA GLU A 141 9.53 8.38 5.43
C GLU A 141 8.57 8.86 4.34
N ASN A 142 9.13 9.34 3.23
CA ASN A 142 8.34 9.76 2.08
C ASN A 142 7.93 8.54 1.24
N ILE A 143 6.92 7.82 1.71
CA ILE A 143 6.45 6.54 1.12
C ILE A 143 6.10 6.71 -0.36
N ALA A 144 5.38 7.77 -0.73
CA ALA A 144 5.04 8.05 -2.13
C ALA A 144 6.29 8.24 -3.01
N GLN A 145 7.28 9.01 -2.55
CA GLN A 145 8.52 9.22 -3.29
C GLN A 145 9.32 7.93 -3.46
N GLN A 146 9.38 7.11 -2.41
CA GLN A 146 10.08 5.84 -2.39
C GLN A 146 9.42 4.80 -3.28
N LEU A 147 8.08 4.71 -3.23
CA LEU A 147 7.30 3.85 -4.10
C LEU A 147 7.44 4.28 -5.56
N PHE A 148 7.43 5.58 -5.84
CA PHE A 148 7.66 6.06 -7.20
C PHE A 148 9.06 5.75 -7.72
N ALA A 149 10.10 5.88 -6.89
CA ALA A 149 11.46 5.48 -7.26
C ALA A 149 11.54 3.96 -7.57
N TYR A 150 10.83 3.14 -6.80
CA TYR A 150 10.70 1.71 -7.07
C TYR A 150 9.97 1.45 -8.41
N ILE A 151 8.89 2.16 -8.69
CA ILE A 151 8.18 2.11 -9.99
C ILE A 151 9.12 2.47 -11.15
N GLU A 152 9.93 3.52 -11.01
CA GLU A 152 10.90 3.92 -12.05
C GLU A 152 11.94 2.83 -12.31
N ALA A 153 12.45 2.19 -11.26
CA ALA A 153 13.43 1.12 -11.35
C ALA A 153 12.86 -0.16 -11.99
N HIS A 154 11.58 -0.44 -11.79
CA HIS A 154 10.88 -1.63 -12.28
C HIS A 154 9.95 -1.36 -13.47
N GLN A 155 10.12 -0.24 -14.16
CA GLN A 155 9.19 0.20 -15.22
C GLN A 155 8.97 -0.83 -16.35
N LEU A 156 9.94 -1.71 -16.62
CA LEU A 156 9.82 -2.75 -17.66
C LEU A 156 8.99 -3.97 -17.20
N GLU A 157 8.77 -4.10 -15.89
CA GLU A 157 8.02 -5.18 -15.26
C GLU A 157 6.58 -4.78 -14.90
N ILE A 158 6.28 -3.48 -14.93
CA ILE A 158 4.95 -2.92 -14.68
C ILE A 158 4.21 -2.75 -16.00
N ARG A 159 3.08 -3.44 -16.13
CA ARG A 159 2.29 -3.54 -17.35
C ARG A 159 1.00 -2.76 -17.19
N LEU A 160 0.99 -1.54 -17.73
CA LEU A 160 -0.22 -0.74 -17.82
C LEU A 160 -0.84 -0.92 -19.21
N TYR A 161 -2.14 -1.22 -19.24
CA TYR A 161 -2.89 -1.33 -20.48
C TYR A 161 -3.64 -0.01 -20.73
N PRO A 162 -3.59 0.54 -21.96
CA PRO A 162 -4.45 1.65 -22.31
C PRO A 162 -5.91 1.19 -22.27
N ASN A 163 -6.80 2.10 -21.84
CA ASN A 163 -8.26 1.90 -21.88
C ASN A 163 -8.78 1.78 -23.30
#